data_AF-A0A6G5QPI1-F1
#
_entry.id   AF-A0A6G5QPI1-F1
#
_cell.length_a   1.000
_cell.length_b   1.000
_cell.length_c   1.000
_cell.angle_alpha   90.00
_cell.angle_beta   90.00
_cell.angle_gamma   90.00
#
_symmetry.space_group_name_H-M   'P 1'
#
loop_
_entity.id
_entity.type
_entity.pdbx_description
1 polymer ?
#
loop_
_entity_poly.entity_id
_entity_poly.type
_entity_poly.pdbx_seq_one_letter_code
_entity_poly.pdbx_strand_id
1 'polypeptide(L)'
;MSLKNNRLYASNFLKFNDVREGWFNFLFSKSGEEKDIVKALENIKSEKEKRFICCFSKKFRKDSKKELLMWAHYANNHIGFRIDFTLDENEMSKTYDVKYGYEPKLIENIKNLPKNSEIIEILTRKDEIWGV
;
A
#
# COMPACT_ATOMS: atom_id res chain seq x y z
N MET A 1 -6.64 -9.44 0.70
CA MET A 1 -6.20 -10.58 -0.14
C MET A 1 -6.99 -11.82 0.23
N SER A 2 -7.32 -12.68 -0.73
CA SER A 2 -7.90 -14.01 -0.47
C SER A 2 -7.23 -15.09 -1.30
N LEU A 3 -7.22 -16.33 -0.80
CA LEU A 3 -6.74 -17.51 -1.51
C LEU A 3 -7.95 -18.36 -1.92
N LYS A 4 -8.11 -18.64 -3.21
CA LYS A 4 -9.15 -19.54 -3.72
C LYS A 4 -8.66 -20.28 -4.96
N ASN A 5 -8.89 -21.59 -5.02
CA ASN A 5 -8.52 -22.43 -6.16
C ASN A 5 -7.03 -22.27 -6.58
N ASN A 6 -6.12 -22.31 -5.60
CA ASN A 6 -4.67 -22.12 -5.81
C ASN A 6 -4.29 -20.78 -6.46
N ARG A 7 -5.11 -19.74 -6.27
CA ARG A 7 -4.85 -18.39 -6.77
C ARG A 7 -5.00 -17.36 -5.65
N LEU A 8 -4.09 -16.40 -5.64
CA LEU A 8 -4.16 -15.23 -4.77
C LEU A 8 -4.94 -14.12 -5.48
N TYR A 9 -5.92 -13.56 -4.79
CA TYR A 9 -6.73 -12.45 -5.27
C TYR A 9 -6.36 -11.19 -4.52
N ALA A 10 -5.87 -10.22 -5.29
CA ALA A 10 -5.52 -8.89 -4.82
C ALA A 10 -6.76 -8.10 -4.42
N SER A 11 -6.59 -7.13 -3.52
CA SER A 11 -7.67 -6.30 -3.02
C SER A 11 -7.46 -4.85 -3.40
N ASN A 12 -8.56 -4.12 -3.54
CA ASN A 12 -8.52 -2.68 -3.72
C ASN A 12 -8.23 -1.98 -2.38
N PHE A 13 -7.64 -0.77 -2.42
CA PHE A 13 -7.33 -0.01 -1.21
C PHE A 13 -8.56 0.30 -0.34
N LEU A 14 -9.77 0.33 -0.93
CA LEU A 14 -11.03 0.45 -0.19
C LEU A 14 -11.31 -0.69 0.79
N LYS A 15 -10.58 -1.81 0.68
CA LYS A 15 -10.70 -3.00 1.54
C LYS A 15 -9.42 -3.29 2.34
N PHE A 16 -8.52 -2.32 2.44
CA PHE A 16 -7.34 -2.48 3.28
C PHE A 16 -7.72 -2.52 4.75
N ASN A 17 -6.96 -3.30 5.51
CA ASN A 17 -7.13 -3.50 6.94
C ASN A 17 -6.47 -2.40 7.77
N ASP A 18 -5.54 -1.63 7.19
CA ASP A 18 -4.93 -0.47 7.80
C ASP A 18 -5.56 0.82 7.25
N VAL A 19 -6.17 1.59 8.14
CA VAL A 19 -6.85 2.86 7.82
C VAL A 19 -5.88 3.94 7.32
N ARG A 20 -4.59 3.86 7.67
CA ARG A 20 -3.55 4.81 7.24
C ARG A 20 -2.80 4.34 6.00
N GLU A 21 -3.15 3.19 5.45
CA GLU A 21 -2.53 2.70 4.21
C GLU A 21 -3.01 3.52 3.01
N GLY A 22 -2.05 4.01 2.21
CA GLY A 22 -2.35 4.88 1.07
C GLY A 22 -2.74 6.31 1.46
N TRP A 23 -2.40 6.74 2.67
CA TRP A 23 -2.59 8.12 3.12
C TRP A 23 -1.50 9.04 2.54
N PHE A 24 -1.85 10.30 2.28
CA PHE A 24 -0.94 11.28 1.68
C PHE A 24 -1.30 12.70 2.12
N ASN A 25 -0.30 13.57 2.09
CA ASN A 25 -0.43 15.01 2.30
C ASN A 25 -0.35 15.72 0.94
N PHE A 26 -0.93 16.91 0.83
CA PHE A 26 -0.83 17.71 -0.39
C PHE A 26 -0.70 19.20 -0.07
N LEU A 27 0.03 19.92 -0.93
CA LEU A 27 0.06 21.38 -0.92
C LEU A 27 -0.72 21.93 -2.11
N PHE A 28 -1.46 23.00 -1.86
CA PHE A 28 -2.18 23.75 -2.89
C PHE A 28 -1.78 25.23 -2.84
N SER A 29 -1.73 25.86 -4.02
CA SER A 29 -1.59 27.32 -4.09
C SER A 29 -2.89 27.98 -3.68
N LYS A 30 -2.84 29.06 -2.89
CA LYS A 30 -4.01 29.89 -2.54
C LYS A 30 -4.77 30.44 -3.76
N SER A 31 -4.16 30.43 -4.95
CA SER A 31 -4.81 30.82 -6.22
C SER A 31 -5.55 29.68 -6.93
N GLY A 32 -5.62 28.48 -6.36
CA GLY A 32 -6.46 27.40 -6.87
C GLY A 32 -7.91 27.59 -6.43
N GLU A 33 -8.85 27.41 -7.36
CA GLU A 33 -10.26 27.32 -6.99
C GLU A 33 -10.52 25.99 -6.27
N GLU A 34 -11.41 25.98 -5.26
CA GLU A 34 -11.78 24.78 -4.50
C GLU A 34 -12.17 23.59 -5.41
N LYS A 35 -12.84 23.89 -6.53
CA LYS A 35 -13.24 22.90 -7.54
C LYS A 35 -12.06 22.15 -8.15
N ASP A 36 -10.93 22.82 -8.37
CA ASP A 36 -9.73 22.17 -8.92
C ASP A 36 -9.13 21.18 -7.92
N ILE A 37 -9.16 21.52 -6.63
CA ILE A 37 -8.67 20.66 -5.54
C ILE A 37 -9.54 19.41 -5.44
N VAL A 38 -10.87 19.57 -5.42
CA VAL A 38 -11.81 18.44 -5.35
C VAL A 38 -11.61 17.51 -6.54
N LYS A 39 -11.54 18.06 -7.76
CA LYS A 39 -11.31 17.27 -8.98
C LYS A 39 -9.99 16.50 -8.94
N ALA A 40 -8.93 17.11 -8.41
CA ALA A 40 -7.64 16.45 -8.28
C ALA A 40 -7.67 15.29 -7.27
N LEU A 41 -8.34 15.47 -6.12
CA LEU A 41 -8.53 14.42 -5.13
C LEU A 41 -9.38 13.27 -5.66
N GLU A 42 -10.44 13.57 -6.42
CA GLU A 42 -11.25 12.57 -7.12
C GLU A 42 -10.43 11.78 -8.14
N ASN A 43 -9.54 12.45 -8.89
CA ASN A 43 -8.62 11.78 -9.81
C ASN A 43 -7.65 10.85 -9.07
N ILE A 44 -7.04 11.28 -7.95
CA ILE A 44 -6.17 10.40 -7.13
C ILE A 44 -6.95 9.19 -6.64
N LYS A 45 -8.15 9.41 -6.11
CA LYS A 45 -9.01 8.34 -5.63
C LYS A 45 -9.32 7.35 -6.75
N SER A 46 -9.79 7.84 -7.90
CA SER A 46 -10.09 7.03 -9.09
C SER A 46 -8.88 6.22 -9.54
N GLU A 47 -7.69 6.81 -9.56
CA GLU A 47 -6.46 6.11 -9.89
C GLU A 47 -6.15 5.01 -8.88
N LYS A 48 -6.22 5.28 -7.57
CA LYS A 48 -6.05 4.24 -6.55
C LYS A 48 -7.09 3.12 -6.70
N GLU A 49 -8.33 3.45 -7.07
CA GLU A 49 -9.43 2.48 -7.24
C GLU A 49 -9.20 1.51 -8.41
N LYS A 50 -8.43 1.89 -9.42
CA LYS A 50 -8.08 1.01 -10.55
C LYS A 50 -7.06 -0.06 -10.18
N ARG A 51 -6.39 0.05 -9.03
CA ARG A 51 -5.27 -0.82 -8.64
C ARG A 51 -5.73 -1.89 -7.65
N PHE A 52 -5.27 -3.11 -7.87
CA PHE A 52 -5.46 -4.23 -6.96
C PHE A 52 -4.10 -4.66 -6.44
N ILE A 53 -3.98 -4.73 -5.12
CA ILE A 53 -2.69 -4.90 -4.44
C ILE A 53 -2.73 -6.17 -3.58
N CYS A 54 -1.60 -6.88 -3.59
CA CYS A 54 -1.22 -7.83 -2.57
C CYS A 54 0.05 -7.31 -1.87
N CYS A 55 0.11 -7.44 -0.55
CA CYS A 55 1.30 -7.11 0.22
C CYS A 55 1.88 -8.40 0.79
N PHE A 56 3.19 -8.59 0.60
CA PHE A 56 3.90 -9.78 1.02
C PHE A 56 5.17 -9.39 1.80
N SER A 57 5.58 -10.26 2.71
CA SER A 57 6.87 -10.13 3.38
C SER A 57 7.96 -10.83 2.57
N LYS A 58 9.15 -10.24 2.51
CA LYS A 58 10.36 -10.98 2.14
C LYS A 58 10.58 -12.11 3.15
N LYS A 59 11.23 -13.19 2.71
CA LYS A 59 11.50 -14.36 3.57
C LYS A 59 12.22 -13.92 4.86
N PHE A 60 11.61 -14.19 6.00
CA PHE A 60 12.18 -13.89 7.31
C PHE A 60 13.35 -14.82 7.62
N ARG A 61 14.31 -14.32 8.42
CA ARG A 61 15.30 -15.17 9.08
C ARG A 61 14.63 -15.91 10.23
N LYS A 62 15.17 -17.08 10.60
CA LYS A 62 14.59 -18.04 11.56
C LYS A 62 14.34 -17.44 12.97
N ASP A 63 14.97 -16.32 13.27
CA ASP A 63 14.94 -15.58 14.54
C ASP A 63 14.26 -14.19 14.40
N SER A 64 13.52 -13.96 13.33
CA SER A 64 12.93 -12.63 13.06
C SER A 64 11.78 -12.33 14.02
N LYS A 65 11.98 -11.30 14.87
CA LYS A 65 10.91 -10.70 15.68
C LYS A 65 9.71 -10.25 14.84
N LYS A 66 9.95 -9.85 13.58
CA LYS A 66 8.91 -9.40 12.63
C LYS A 66 7.95 -10.52 12.26
N GLU A 67 8.47 -11.73 12.03
CA GLU A 67 7.63 -12.90 11.75
C GLU A 67 6.71 -13.18 12.96
N LEU A 68 7.27 -13.19 14.17
CA LEU A 68 6.50 -13.41 15.39
C LEU A 68 5.36 -12.38 15.56
N LEU A 69 5.65 -11.09 15.34
CA LEU A 69 4.64 -10.03 15.40
C LEU A 69 3.55 -10.20 14.33
N MET A 70 3.92 -10.55 13.09
CA MET A 70 2.93 -10.84 12.05
C MET A 70 1.98 -11.98 12.44
N TRP A 71 2.52 -13.04 13.03
CA TRP A 71 1.70 -14.16 13.52
C TRP A 71 0.77 -13.75 14.67
N ALA A 72 1.24 -12.90 15.59
CA ALA A 72 0.43 -12.39 16.68
C ALA A 72 -0.75 -11.54 16.15
N HIS A 73 -0.47 -10.61 15.24
CA HIS A 73 -1.45 -9.64 14.75
C HIS A 73 -2.39 -10.17 13.66
N TYR A 74 -1.90 -11.04 12.77
CA TYR A 74 -2.61 -11.41 11.55
C TYR A 74 -3.00 -12.89 11.46
N ALA A 75 -2.56 -13.74 12.39
CA ALA A 75 -2.85 -15.17 12.36
C ALA A 75 -3.48 -15.66 13.66
N ASN A 76 -4.59 -15.04 14.07
CA ASN A 76 -5.41 -15.46 15.22
C ASN A 76 -4.56 -15.82 16.46
N ASN A 77 -3.63 -14.93 16.84
CA ASN A 77 -2.69 -15.15 17.93
C ASN A 77 -1.80 -16.40 17.75
N HIS A 78 -1.03 -16.45 16.66
CA HIS A 78 -0.10 -17.53 16.28
C HIS A 78 -0.71 -18.84 15.75
N ILE A 79 -2.00 -18.87 15.44
CA ILE A 79 -2.71 -20.04 14.91
C ILE A 79 -3.16 -19.76 13.47
N GLY A 80 -2.47 -20.33 12.49
CA GLY A 80 -2.75 -20.15 11.07
C GLY A 80 -1.78 -20.88 10.16
N PHE A 81 -1.77 -20.51 8.88
CA PHE A 81 -0.90 -21.10 7.87
C PHE A 81 -0.07 -20.03 7.17
N ARG A 82 1.17 -20.38 6.82
CA ARG A 82 2.05 -19.57 5.99
C ARG A 82 2.09 -20.16 4.58
N ILE A 83 1.99 -19.29 3.60
CA ILE A 83 2.13 -19.64 2.18
C ILE A 83 3.44 -19.08 1.70
N ASP A 84 4.35 -19.96 1.34
CA ASP A 84 5.59 -19.60 0.64
C ASP A 84 5.37 -19.72 -0.86
N PHE A 85 5.86 -18.75 -1.61
CA PHE A 85 5.81 -18.75 -3.06
C PHE A 85 7.03 -18.01 -3.62
N THR A 86 7.28 -18.24 -4.91
CA THR A 86 8.28 -17.50 -5.70
C THR A 86 7.57 -16.77 -6.81
N LEU A 87 8.06 -15.58 -7.14
CA LEU A 87 7.60 -14.83 -8.30
C LEU A 87 8.53 -15.11 -9.48
N ASP A 88 7.96 -15.19 -10.68
CA ASP A 88 8.75 -15.14 -11.90
C ASP A 88 9.27 -13.70 -12.13
N GLU A 89 10.18 -13.54 -13.09
CA GLU A 89 10.80 -12.23 -13.39
C GLU A 89 9.78 -11.17 -13.80
N ASN A 90 8.71 -11.55 -14.52
CA ASN A 90 7.68 -10.63 -14.98
C ASN A 90 6.89 -10.08 -13.80
N GLU A 91 6.48 -10.94 -12.86
CA GLU A 91 5.76 -10.51 -11.66
C GLU A 91 6.68 -9.76 -10.70
N MET A 92 7.93 -10.18 -10.56
CA MET A 92 8.91 -9.49 -9.73
C MET A 92 9.16 -8.05 -10.20
N SER A 93 9.16 -7.80 -11.52
CA SER A 93 9.31 -6.46 -12.10
C SER A 93 8.17 -5.48 -11.74
N LYS A 94 7.02 -6.01 -11.31
CA LYS A 94 5.83 -5.24 -10.89
C LYS A 94 5.74 -5.09 -9.36
N THR A 95 6.74 -5.58 -8.63
CA THR A 95 6.77 -5.44 -7.17
C THR A 95 7.48 -4.16 -6.75
N TYR A 96 7.04 -3.61 -5.63
CA TYR A 96 7.59 -2.40 -5.05
C TYR A 96 7.90 -2.65 -3.57
N ASP A 97 9.07 -2.20 -3.13
CA ASP A 97 9.40 -2.24 -1.71
C ASP A 97 8.53 -1.25 -0.93
N VAL A 98 7.99 -1.72 0.19
CA VAL A 98 7.21 -0.89 1.10
C VAL A 98 8.16 0.03 1.89
N LYS A 99 7.86 1.32 1.87
CA LYS A 99 8.56 2.34 2.66
C LYS A 99 7.82 2.58 3.96
N TYR A 100 8.50 2.42 5.08
CA TYR A 100 7.97 2.68 6.42
C TYR A 100 8.42 4.06 6.90
N GLY A 101 7.52 4.83 7.51
CA GLY A 101 7.85 6.12 8.10
C GLY A 101 6.62 6.81 8.69
N TYR A 102 6.86 7.85 9.50
CA TYR A 102 5.78 8.59 10.19
C TYR A 102 4.99 9.53 9.26
N GLU A 103 5.63 10.05 8.21
CA GLU A 103 5.01 11.07 7.36
C GLU A 103 4.42 10.48 6.07
N PRO A 104 3.13 10.76 5.79
CA PRO A 104 2.53 10.48 4.50
C PRO A 104 3.28 11.18 3.36
N LYS A 105 3.19 10.64 2.15
CA LYS A 105 3.79 11.27 0.96
C LYS A 105 3.21 12.68 0.77
N LEU A 106 4.07 13.69 0.64
CA LEU A 106 3.68 15.03 0.20
C LEU A 106 3.58 15.08 -1.32
N ILE A 107 2.43 15.48 -1.85
CA ILE A 107 2.21 15.79 -3.26
C ILE A 107 2.22 17.31 -3.41
N GLU A 108 3.21 17.82 -4.13
CA GLU A 108 3.30 19.23 -4.46
C GLU A 108 2.44 19.52 -5.69
N ASN A 109 1.61 20.55 -5.60
CA ASN A 109 0.82 21.08 -6.72
C ASN A 109 -0.13 20.04 -7.37
N ILE A 110 -1.20 19.72 -6.64
CA ILE A 110 -2.21 18.73 -7.05
C ILE A 110 -3.01 19.12 -8.32
N LYS A 111 -2.77 20.29 -8.91
CA LYS A 111 -3.50 20.75 -10.12
C LYS A 111 -3.31 19.83 -11.33
N ASN A 112 -2.20 19.10 -11.39
CA ASN A 112 -1.96 18.11 -12.44
C ASN A 112 -2.48 16.73 -12.04
N LEU A 113 -2.90 15.93 -13.02
CA LEU A 113 -3.15 14.50 -12.79
C LEU A 113 -1.90 13.87 -12.18
N PRO A 114 -2.03 13.12 -11.07
CA PRO A 114 -0.89 12.50 -10.43
C PRO A 114 -0.20 11.57 -11.43
N LYS A 115 1.11 11.62 -11.46
CA LYS A 115 1.89 10.64 -12.21
C LYS A 115 1.64 9.26 -11.61
N ASN A 116 1.64 8.22 -12.44
CA ASN A 116 1.51 6.83 -11.98
C ASN A 116 2.51 6.51 -10.83
N SER A 117 3.71 7.07 -10.91
CA SER A 117 4.75 6.95 -9.87
C SER A 117 4.33 7.51 -8.51
N GLU A 118 3.56 8.60 -8.48
CA GLU A 118 3.07 9.20 -7.23
C GLU A 118 1.99 8.31 -6.60
N ILE A 119 1.08 7.76 -7.42
CA ILE A 119 0.07 6.81 -6.94
C ILE A 119 0.73 5.56 -6.36
N ILE A 120 1.74 5.02 -7.04
CA ILE A 120 2.53 3.89 -6.53
C ILE A 120 3.17 4.28 -5.20
N GLU A 121 3.85 5.44 -5.12
CA GLU A 121 4.52 5.85 -3.90
C GLU A 121 3.57 6.04 -2.71
N ILE A 122 2.34 6.53 -2.95
CA ILE A 122 1.29 6.62 -1.93
C ILE A 122 0.90 5.21 -1.45
N LEU A 123 0.66 4.28 -2.38
CA LEU A 123 0.18 2.93 -2.08
C LEU A 123 1.28 2.01 -1.52
N THR A 124 2.56 2.36 -1.66
CA THR A 124 3.70 1.59 -1.14
C THR A 124 4.29 2.20 0.14
N ARG A 125 3.51 3.00 0.87
CA ARG A 125 3.91 3.58 2.16
C ARG A 125 3.05 3.04 3.29
N LYS A 126 3.70 2.72 4.40
CA LYS A 126 3.06 2.32 5.65
C LYS A 126 3.63 3.14 6.80
N ASP A 127 2.80 3.30 7.83
CA ASP A 127 3.24 3.94 9.07
C ASP A 127 4.37 3.13 9.73
N GLU A 128 5.29 3.83 10.40
CA GLU A 128 6.44 3.21 11.06
C GLU A 128 6.05 2.21 12.16
N ILE A 129 4.85 2.33 12.75
CA ILE A 129 4.35 1.33 13.72
C ILE A 129 4.29 -0.09 13.12
N TRP A 130 4.20 -0.20 11.79
CA TRP A 130 4.24 -1.47 11.06
C TRP A 130 5.64 -1.87 10.59
N GLY A 131 6.63 -0.99 10.75
CA GLY A 131 8.03 -1.20 10.36
C GLY A 131 8.87 -1.97 11.39
N VAL A 132 8.28 -2.26 12.55
CA VAL A 132 8.88 -2.96 13.70
C VAL A 132 9.27 -4.40 13.37
#